data_AF-A0A821P7K9-F1
#
_entry.id   AF-A0A821P7K9-F1
#
_cell.length_a   1.000
_cell.length_b   1.000
_cell.length_c   1.000
_cell.angle_alpha   90.00
_cell.angle_beta   90.00
_cell.angle_gamma   90.00
#
_symmetry.space_group_name_H-M   'P 1'
#
loop_
_entity.id
_entity.type
_entity.pdbx_description
1 polymer ?
#
loop_
_entity_poly.entity_id
_entity_poly.type
_entity_poly.pdbx_seq_one_letter_code
_entity_poly.pdbx_strand_id
1 'polypeptide(L)' 'MLFYISNFLLLVSLCYSVLQSQVQKHDPDCDYNITQLIQSKGYPCEEHKVITNDGYILGVFRIPYGRKSSAKGRPVLLQ' A
#
# COMPACT_ATOMS: atom_id res chain seq x y z
N MET A 1 -0.73 -37.56 -34.21
CA MET A 1 0.12 -36.37 -33.98
C MET A 1 -0.65 -35.21 -33.32
N LEU A 2 -1.76 -34.72 -33.89
CA LEU A 2 -2.51 -33.56 -33.34
C LEU A 2 -3.00 -33.75 -31.89
N PHE A 3 -3.42 -34.96 -31.51
CA PHE A 3 -3.82 -35.29 -30.13
C PHE A 3 -2.67 -35.17 -29.10
N TYR A 4 -1.44 -35.50 -29.49
CA TYR A 4 -0.28 -35.35 -28.59
C TYR A 4 0.12 -33.88 -28.44
N ILE A 5 -0.01 -33.10 -29.52
CA ILE A 5 0.30 -31.66 -29.51
C ILE A 5 -0.70 -30.91 -28.62
N SER A 6 -2.00 -31.20 -28.70
CA SER A 6 -2.98 -30.52 -27.83
C SER A 6 -2.77 -30.88 -26.36
N ASN A 7 -2.48 -32.16 -26.06
CA ASN A 7 -2.22 -32.60 -24.69
C ASN A 7 -0.94 -31.97 -24.12
N PHE A 8 0.12 -31.86 -24.93
CA PHE A 8 1.35 -31.18 -24.55
C PHE A 8 1.13 -29.69 -24.24
N LEU A 9 0.38 -28.98 -25.08
CA LEU A 9 0.04 -27.57 -24.84
C LEU A 9 -0.80 -27.37 -23.59
N LEU A 10 -1.75 -28.26 -23.32
CA LEU A 10 -2.55 -28.24 -22.09
C LEU A 10 -1.68 -28.49 -20.84
N LEU A 11 -0.72 -29.41 -20.92
CA LEU A 11 0.20 -29.73 -19.82
C LEU A 11 1.15 -28.55 -19.53
N VAL A 12 1.65 -27.87 -20.57
CA VAL A 12 2.47 -26.65 -20.43
C VAL A 12 1.66 -25.51 -19.80
N SER A 13 0.41 -25.31 -20.22
CA SER A 13 -0.48 -24.28 -19.65
C SER A 13 -0.80 -24.57 -18.18
N LEU A 14 -1.09 -25.82 -17.84
CA LEU A 14 -1.32 -26.25 -16.47
C LEU A 14 -0.07 -26.02 -15.61
N CYS A 15 1.10 -26.41 -16.11
CA CYS A 15 2.39 -26.19 -15.44
C CYS A 15 2.64 -24.68 -15.21
N TYR A 16 2.38 -23.83 -16.19
CA TYR A 16 2.50 -22.38 -16.07
C TYR A 16 1.58 -21.80 -15.00
N SER A 17 0.32 -22.26 -14.93
CA SER A 17 -0.63 -21.82 -13.89
C SER A 17 -0.22 -22.24 -12.48
N VAL A 18 0.37 -23.43 -12.33
CA VAL A 18 0.93 -23.91 -11.05
C VAL A 18 2.16 -23.10 -10.66
N LEU A 19 3.04 -22.75 -11.62
CA LEU A 19 4.20 -21.89 -11.36
C LEU A 19 3.81 -20.48 -10.90
N GLN A 20 2.77 -19.88 -11.48
CA GLN A 20 2.32 -18.55 -11.04
C GLN A 20 1.77 -18.54 -9.61
N SER A 21 1.26 -19.67 -9.09
CA SER A 21 0.68 -19.76 -7.74
C SER A 21 1.68 -19.53 -6.60
N GLN A 22 2.98 -19.70 -6.86
CA GLN A 22 4.06 -19.53 -5.89
C GLN A 22 4.65 -18.10 -5.88
N VAL A 23 4.16 -17.21 -6.75
CA VAL A 23 4.52 -15.79 -6.68
C VAL A 23 3.88 -15.24 -5.42
N GLN A 24 4.72 -15.06 -4.40
CA GLN A 24 4.34 -14.49 -3.11
C GLN A 24 3.51 -13.23 -3.35
N LYS A 25 2.30 -13.21 -2.77
CA LYS A 25 1.38 -12.08 -2.88
C LYS A 25 2.07 -10.86 -2.27
N HIS A 26 2.64 -10.01 -3.12
CA HIS A 26 3.37 -8.82 -2.70
C HIS A 26 2.40 -7.87 -2.02
N ASP A 27 2.74 -7.44 -0.80
CA ASP A 27 1.93 -6.44 -0.10
C ASP A 27 2.22 -5.07 -0.73
N PRO A 28 1.25 -4.44 -1.43
CA PRO A 28 1.47 -3.14 -2.06
C PRO A 28 1.77 -2.04 -1.03
N ASP A 29 1.46 -2.23 0.26
CA ASP A 29 1.74 -1.26 1.31
C ASP A 29 3.26 -1.09 1.56
N CYS A 30 4.06 -2.12 1.24
CA CYS A 30 5.52 -2.07 1.41
C CYS A 30 6.21 -1.04 0.52
N ASP A 31 5.60 -0.68 -0.61
CA ASP A 31 6.18 0.26 -1.58
C ASP A 31 5.71 1.71 -1.35
N TYR A 32 4.75 1.91 -0.44
CA TYR A 32 4.18 3.23 -0.19
C TYR A 32 5.00 4.04 0.81
N ASN A 33 5.18 5.33 0.49
CA ASN A 33 5.56 6.29 1.52
C ASN A 33 4.40 6.53 2.50
N ILE A 34 4.68 7.17 3.64
CA ILE A 34 3.70 7.36 4.72
C ILE A 34 2.41 8.05 4.21
N THR A 35 2.56 9.11 3.42
CA THR A 35 1.43 9.86 2.86
C THR A 35 0.58 8.99 1.93
N GLN A 36 1.23 8.24 1.04
CA GLN A 36 0.57 7.31 0.12
C GLN A 36 -0.14 6.18 0.86
N LEU A 37 0.48 5.64 1.91
CA LEU A 37 -0.12 4.60 2.74
C LEU A 37 -1.40 5.12 3.42
N ILE A 38 -1.34 6.30 4.05
CA ILE A 38 -2.50 6.90 4.72
C ILE A 38 -3.63 7.16 3.72
N GLN A 39 -3.29 7.71 2.55
CA GLN A 39 -4.24 8.01 1.47
C GLN A 39 -4.81 6.75 0.80
N SER A 40 -4.02 5.68 0.62
CA SER A 40 -4.48 4.41 0.05
C SER A 40 -5.55 3.76 0.94
N LYS A 41 -5.46 3.99 2.26
CA LYS A 41 -6.48 3.60 3.23
C LYS A 41 -7.64 4.59 3.33
N GLY A 42 -7.72 5.61 2.47
CA GLY A 42 -8.84 6.55 2.40
C GLY A 42 -8.88 7.60 3.50
N TYR A 43 -7.76 7.86 4.17
CA TYR A 43 -7.66 8.95 5.15
C TYR A 43 -6.99 10.18 4.52
N PRO A 44 -7.43 11.40 4.84
CA PRO A 44 -6.67 12.61 4.52
C PRO A 44 -5.34 12.61 5.28
N CYS A 45 -4.30 13.15 4.66
CA CYS A 45 -2.97 13.29 5.27
C CYS A 45 -2.46 14.72 5.03
N GLU A 46 -1.98 15.35 6.09
CA GLU A 46 -1.25 16.62 6.08
C GLU A 46 0.22 16.33 6.48
N GLU A 47 1.18 16.91 5.76
CA GLU A 47 2.61 16.80 6.08
C GLU A 47 3.14 18.16 6.52
N HIS A 48 3.89 18.19 7.62
CA HIS A 48 4.49 19.37 8.19
C HIS A 48 5.98 19.16 8.42
N LYS A 49 6.76 20.22 8.22
CA LYS A 49 8.20 20.23 8.55
C LYS A 49 8.39 21.13 9.76
N VAL A 50 8.90 20.55 10.85
CA VAL A 50 9.18 21.27 12.09
C VAL A 50 10.68 21.35 12.26
N ILE A 51 11.21 22.55 12.47
CA ILE A 51 12.63 22.76 12.76
C ILE A 51 12.79 22.83 14.27
N THR A 52 13.60 21.95 14.84
CA THR A 52 13.92 21.95 16.27
C THR A 52 14.99 22.99 16.59
N ASN A 53 15.12 23.36 17.87
CA ASN A 53 16.06 24.40 18.30
C ASN A 53 17.53 24.05 18.02
N ASP A 54 17.86 22.77 17.97
CA ASP A 54 19.17 22.20 17.63
C ASP A 54 19.35 21.98 16.10
N GLY A 55 18.38 22.39 15.28
CA GLY A 55 18.51 22.48 13.82
C GLY A 55 18.06 21.25 13.03
N TYR A 56 17.44 20.25 13.66
CA TYR A 56 16.86 19.11 12.93
C TYR A 56 15.55 19.49 12.23
N ILE A 57 15.32 18.91 11.06
CA ILE A 57 14.07 19.06 10.30
C ILE A 57 13.27 17.76 10.46
N LEU A 58 12.19 17.81 11.24
CA LEU A 58 11.29 16.69 11.48
C LEU A 58 10.10 16.72 10.52
N GLY A 59 9.88 15.62 9.80
CA GLY A 59 8.65 15.39 9.04
C GLY A 59 7.55 14.85 9.95
N VAL A 60 6.48 15.62 10.13
CA VAL A 60 5.32 15.28 10.97
C VAL A 60 4.11 15.06 10.07
N PHE A 61 3.41 13.95 10.27
CA PHE A 61 2.21 13.59 9.52
C PHE A 61 0.97 13.69 10.39
N ARG A 62 -0.11 14.30 9.87
CA ARG A 62 -1.38 14.46 10.58
C ARG A 62 -2.53 13.91 9.75
N ILE A 63 -3.41 13.15 10.40
CA ILE A 63 -4.70 12.74 9.84
C ILE A 63 -5.76 13.73 10.36
N PRO A 64 -6.13 14.76 9.58
CA PRO A 64 -6.98 15.82 10.07
C PRO A 64 -8.42 15.40 10.26
N TYR A 65 -8.86 14.24 9.72
CA TYR A 65 -10.15 13.59 9.99
C TYR A 65 -10.20 12.11 9.61
N GLY A 66 -11.15 11.39 10.21
CA GLY A 66 -11.49 10.04 9.81
C GLY A 66 -12.29 10.01 8.50
N ARG A 67 -12.28 8.86 7.81
CA ARG A 67 -12.86 8.63 6.47
C ARG A 67 -14.27 9.19 6.22
N LYS A 68 -15.11 9.26 7.27
CA LYS A 68 -16.53 9.60 7.17
C LYS A 68 -16.93 10.86 7.96
N SER A 69 -16.00 11.54 8.63
CA SER A 69 -16.34 12.61 9.58
C SER A 69 -15.53 13.86 9.33
N SER A 70 -16.19 14.95 8.94
CA SER A 70 -15.54 16.26 8.72
C SER A 70 -15.73 17.24 9.88
N ALA A 71 -16.06 16.75 11.09
CA ALA A 71 -16.38 17.63 12.23
C ALA A 71 -15.17 18.51 12.63
N LYS A 72 -15.40 19.76 13.03
CA LYS A 72 -14.36 20.67 13.55
C LYS A 72 -14.21 20.52 15.06
N GLY A 73 -13.04 20.86 15.63
CA GLY A 73 -12.82 20.94 17.09
C GLY A 73 -12.55 19.59 17.78
N ARG A 74 -11.84 18.68 17.12
CA ARG A 74 -11.58 17.32 17.65
C ARG A 74 -10.36 17.35 18.58
N PRO A 75 -10.35 16.53 19.64
CA PRO A 75 -9.17 16.40 20.50
C PRO A 75 -7.98 15.91 19.66
N VAL A 76 -6.80 16.46 19.97
CA VAL A 76 -5.55 16.06 19.33
C VAL A 76 -4.98 14.88 20.08
N LEU A 77 -4.68 13.80 19.35
CA LEU A 77 -3.95 12.66 19.86
C LEU A 77 -2.54 12.70 19.28
N LEU A 78 -1.55 12.68 20.16
CA LEU A 78 -0.13 12.53 19.82
C LEU A 78 0.29 11.19 20.41
N GLN A 79 0.88 10.32 19.58
CA GLN A 79 1.30 8.98 19.95
C GLN A 79 2.80 8.81 19.69
#